data_AF-A0A836Q416-F1
#
_entry.id   AF-A0A836Q416-F1
#
_cell.length_a   1.000
_cell.length_b   1.000
_cell.length_c   1.000
_cell.angle_alpha   90.00
_cell.angle_beta   90.00
_cell.angle_gamma   90.00
#
_symmetry.space_group_name_H-M   'P 1'
#
loop_
_entity.id
_entity.type
_entity.pdbx_description
1 polymer ?
#
loop_
_entity_poly.entity_id
_entity_poly.type
_entity_poly.pdbx_seq_one_letter_code
_entity_poly.pdbx_strand_id
1 'polypeptide(L)'
;MKSTSKSAHFTHTSSGNTLALIAAISAGILILILLFALSYTRLVGSSQEQRTAVEAAALAAAKDVSRIVINDPNFGYVSMSDAAPIGKATAAGDNYFMPVNGINTLMGTIRLDLIIADSLGNLPMKALAKRDLANLKLAKENLSNEIRQALTGAGSSKDIDGNPVNPYTSAEAAYNQNLVRMSGNASYVPNSMKLTLGSISAPMQTNVPTPKPVSYANVDDDQAMNGFYMSGINIPYDGEDFVFAAVGDSLKLVDPRKFTESLGGVPYQMHSVIKAEADQKIQDQADKSFRTVHAQTCAATASVYDPKPAPGSLTISFPDQMPPEISSISTILSLPNMNGPGPIDIKKSINGDFPEPGSSLVPTPWSGGGTPNGSTVVSGGYYDWLRRSGARINADQAVKLLTEPLTNTGVPSLHIFSVKPDGTIQYNYDPTLDTAPYWVASENQLYGVALDALGSTNGNAYDVHIRDYGYQPGTINGGKHGGEPLKNAQVVVPIAMLHPGQTIATVASRRLEIASNGMSGTIFGGDCGGGGDGATWNWIGNPPPGPPTKVTINGVNYKIWPNATGGAAGLVRNDFGLPGGLPLVQFLLGPAAGLDRPTYLQNGAAVDIRFRHAIPFVDPVDGSNKKGYKTKKNDPDD
;
A
#
# COMPACT_ATOMS: atom_id res chain seq x y z
N MET A 1 -26.67 -103.85 -79.27
CA MET A 1 -27.07 -102.78 -78.33
C MET A 1 -26.31 -102.92 -77.03
N LYS A 2 -25.35 -102.04 -76.76
CA LYS A 2 -25.02 -101.52 -75.42
C LYS A 2 -23.98 -100.42 -75.59
N SER A 3 -24.47 -99.19 -75.39
CA SER A 3 -23.72 -97.94 -75.37
C SER A 3 -22.88 -97.88 -74.10
N THR A 4 -21.57 -97.65 -74.23
CA THR A 4 -20.69 -97.24 -73.13
C THR A 4 -20.40 -95.76 -73.28
N SER A 5 -21.15 -94.93 -72.53
CA SER A 5 -20.86 -93.50 -72.42
C SER A 5 -19.69 -93.28 -71.46
N LYS A 6 -18.72 -92.48 -71.90
CA LYS A 6 -17.67 -91.92 -71.04
C LYS A 6 -18.25 -90.67 -70.37
N SER A 7 -18.49 -90.72 -69.06
CA SER A 7 -18.69 -89.51 -68.25
C SER A 7 -17.33 -88.96 -67.84
N ALA A 8 -16.96 -87.83 -68.41
CA ALA A 8 -15.84 -87.01 -67.95
C ALA A 8 -16.28 -86.23 -66.70
N HIS A 9 -15.67 -86.53 -65.57
CA HIS A 9 -15.82 -85.75 -64.34
C HIS A 9 -14.93 -84.50 -64.46
N PHE A 10 -15.51 -83.36 -64.84
CA PHE A 10 -14.85 -82.06 -64.77
C PHE A 10 -14.85 -81.60 -63.31
N THR A 11 -13.66 -81.57 -62.69
CA THR A 11 -13.38 -80.87 -61.45
C THR A 11 -13.45 -79.36 -61.70
N HIS A 12 -14.47 -78.69 -61.15
CA HIS A 12 -14.47 -77.24 -61.00
C HIS A 12 -13.60 -76.86 -59.79
N THR A 13 -12.34 -76.49 -60.04
CA THR A 13 -11.54 -75.69 -59.11
C THR A 13 -11.51 -74.24 -59.60
N SER A 14 -12.48 -73.44 -59.19
CA SER A 14 -12.47 -71.99 -59.44
C SER A 14 -13.03 -71.22 -58.25
N SER A 15 -12.26 -71.15 -57.16
CA SER A 15 -12.56 -70.21 -56.05
C SER A 15 -11.33 -69.81 -55.21
N GLY A 16 -10.12 -69.86 -55.79
CA GLY A 16 -8.87 -69.60 -55.05
C GLY A 16 -8.35 -68.16 -55.02
N ASN A 17 -8.80 -67.27 -55.92
CA ASN A 17 -8.13 -65.97 -56.12
C ASN A 17 -8.83 -64.75 -55.51
N THR A 18 -10.13 -64.82 -55.22
CA THR A 18 -10.89 -63.68 -54.70
C THR A 18 -10.55 -63.36 -53.24
N LEU A 19 -10.31 -64.39 -52.42
CA LEU A 19 -9.93 -64.23 -51.02
C LEU A 19 -8.53 -63.59 -50.89
N ALA A 20 -7.59 -63.99 -51.76
CA ALA A 20 -6.24 -63.42 -51.81
C ALA A 20 -6.26 -61.95 -52.23
N LEU A 21 -7.13 -61.57 -53.19
CA LEU A 21 -7.30 -60.19 -53.62
C LEU A 21 -7.91 -59.31 -52.51
N ILE A 22 -8.93 -59.80 -51.80
CA ILE A 22 -9.54 -59.08 -50.67
C ILE A 22 -8.52 -58.88 -49.54
N ALA A 23 -7.73 -59.91 -49.21
CA ALA A 23 -6.70 -59.81 -48.19
C ALA A 23 -5.60 -58.78 -48.58
N ALA A 24 -5.17 -58.77 -49.84
CA ALA A 24 -4.17 -57.83 -50.34
C ALA A 24 -4.67 -56.37 -50.32
N ILE A 25 -5.90 -56.12 -50.76
CA ILE A 25 -6.51 -54.78 -50.73
C ILE A 25 -6.70 -54.31 -49.27
N SER A 26 -7.18 -55.20 -48.40
CA SER A 26 -7.37 -54.88 -46.98
C SER A 26 -6.05 -54.55 -46.29
N ALA A 27 -4.99 -55.33 -46.56
CA ALA A 27 -3.65 -55.06 -46.05
C ALA A 27 -3.10 -53.73 -46.59
N GLY A 28 -3.30 -53.43 -47.88
CA GLY A 28 -2.90 -52.16 -48.49
C GLY A 28 -3.60 -50.94 -47.87
N ILE A 29 -4.92 -51.02 -47.66
CA ILE A 29 -5.68 -49.97 -46.98
C ILE A 29 -5.20 -49.81 -45.53
N LEU A 30 -4.95 -50.91 -44.82
CA LEU A 30 -4.50 -50.88 -43.44
C LEU A 30 -3.10 -50.25 -43.31
N ILE A 31 -2.19 -50.52 -44.25
CA ILE A 31 -0.88 -49.85 -44.34
C ILE A 31 -1.05 -48.35 -44.59
N LEU A 32 -1.93 -47.94 -45.51
CA LEU A 32 -2.19 -46.51 -45.78
C LEU A 32 -2.74 -45.78 -44.55
N ILE A 33 -3.68 -46.39 -43.83
CA ILE A 33 -4.23 -45.83 -42.59
C ILE A 33 -3.14 -45.71 -41.52
N LEU A 34 -2.28 -46.71 -41.35
CA LEU A 34 -1.18 -46.67 -40.39
C LEU A 34 -0.16 -45.57 -40.73
N LEU A 35 0.19 -45.40 -42.00
CA LEU A 35 1.09 -44.32 -42.45
C LEU A 35 0.46 -42.92 -42.24
N PHE A 36 -0.84 -42.79 -42.52
CA PHE A 36 -1.58 -41.56 -42.24
C PHE A 36 -1.62 -41.27 -40.74
N ALA A 37 -1.95 -42.26 -39.91
CA ALA A 37 -2.00 -42.12 -38.46
C ALA A 37 -0.64 -41.73 -37.87
N LEU A 38 0.46 -42.32 -38.37
CA LEU A 38 1.83 -41.95 -37.96
C LEU A 38 2.18 -40.51 -38.35
N SER A 39 1.80 -40.08 -39.56
CA SER A 39 2.04 -38.72 -40.05
C SER A 39 1.21 -37.69 -39.28
N TYR A 40 -0.06 -38.01 -39.01
CA TYR A 40 -0.96 -37.17 -38.23
C TYR A 40 -0.54 -37.05 -36.77
N THR A 41 -0.21 -38.15 -36.10
CA THR A 41 0.28 -38.13 -34.70
C THR A 41 1.56 -37.31 -34.57
N ARG A 42 2.46 -37.37 -35.55
CA ARG A 42 3.67 -36.54 -35.59
C ARG A 42 3.35 -35.05 -35.79
N LEU A 43 2.42 -34.72 -36.69
CA LEU A 43 2.00 -33.34 -36.93
C LEU A 43 1.38 -32.74 -35.66
N VAL A 44 0.43 -33.45 -35.06
CA VAL A 44 -0.23 -33.05 -33.82
C VAL A 44 0.77 -32.94 -32.67
N GLY A 45 1.68 -33.90 -32.54
CA GLY A 45 2.77 -33.85 -31.55
C GLY A 45 3.62 -32.59 -31.70
N SER A 46 4.13 -32.31 -32.90
CA SER A 46 4.95 -31.11 -33.14
C SER A 46 4.21 -29.79 -32.87
N SER A 47 2.90 -29.73 -33.13
CA SER A 47 2.09 -28.55 -32.84
C SER A 47 1.84 -28.38 -31.34
N GLN A 48 1.60 -29.48 -30.60
CA GLN A 48 1.46 -29.44 -29.15
C GLN A 48 2.76 -29.05 -28.45
N GLU A 49 3.92 -29.50 -28.96
CA GLU A 49 5.24 -29.12 -28.46
C GLU A 49 5.46 -27.60 -28.51
N GLN A 50 5.22 -27.00 -29.69
CA GLN A 50 5.35 -25.55 -29.88
C GLN A 50 4.43 -24.76 -28.98
N ARG A 51 3.17 -25.20 -28.91
CA ARG A 51 2.16 -24.56 -28.09
C ARG A 51 2.58 -24.56 -26.62
N THR A 52 3.04 -25.70 -26.11
CA THR A 52 3.49 -25.83 -24.72
C THR A 52 4.71 -24.94 -24.44
N ALA A 53 5.68 -24.88 -25.36
CA ALA A 53 6.88 -24.06 -25.20
C ALA A 53 6.57 -22.55 -25.18
N VAL A 54 5.72 -22.06 -26.09
CA VAL A 54 5.32 -20.65 -26.10
C VAL A 54 4.43 -20.31 -24.90
N GLU A 55 3.56 -21.23 -24.46
CA GLU A 55 2.72 -21.08 -23.26
C GLU A 55 3.58 -20.93 -22.01
N ALA A 56 4.64 -21.73 -21.86
CA ALA A 56 5.62 -21.58 -20.80
C ALA A 56 6.35 -20.23 -20.86
N ALA A 57 6.70 -19.75 -22.06
CA ALA A 57 7.36 -18.46 -22.26
C ALA A 57 6.48 -17.28 -21.82
N ALA A 58 5.20 -17.27 -22.22
CA ALA A 58 4.27 -16.21 -21.81
C ALA A 58 4.01 -16.23 -20.30
N LEU A 59 3.85 -17.40 -19.69
CA LEU A 59 3.66 -17.52 -18.24
C LEU A 59 4.89 -17.05 -17.46
N ALA A 60 6.10 -17.39 -17.93
CA ALA A 60 7.34 -16.92 -17.31
C ALA A 60 7.47 -15.39 -17.41
N ALA A 61 7.17 -14.81 -18.58
CA ALA A 61 7.16 -13.36 -18.75
C ALA A 61 6.13 -12.68 -17.85
N ALA A 62 4.88 -13.18 -17.81
CA ALA A 62 3.83 -12.62 -16.97
C ALA A 62 4.16 -12.72 -15.47
N LYS A 63 4.80 -13.81 -15.04
CA LYS A 63 5.31 -13.97 -13.67
C LYS A 63 6.33 -12.89 -13.31
N ASP A 64 7.30 -12.64 -14.20
CA ASP A 64 8.34 -11.64 -13.98
C ASP A 64 7.78 -10.23 -14.00
N VAL A 65 6.90 -9.91 -14.95
CA VAL A 65 6.21 -8.61 -14.99
C VAL A 65 5.42 -8.35 -13.71
N SER A 66 4.83 -9.40 -13.11
CA SER A 66 4.10 -9.29 -11.84
C SER A 66 5.01 -8.87 -10.66
N ARG A 67 6.34 -9.00 -10.79
CA ARG A 67 7.33 -8.67 -9.76
C ARG A 67 8.02 -7.33 -9.98
N ILE A 68 7.81 -6.67 -11.13
CA ILE A 68 8.43 -5.38 -11.43
C ILE A 68 7.84 -4.32 -10.49
N VAL A 69 8.70 -3.55 -9.82
CA VAL A 69 8.30 -2.53 -8.85
C VAL A 69 8.84 -1.17 -9.28
N ILE A 70 7.97 -0.15 -9.24
CA ILE A 70 8.36 1.25 -9.36
C ILE A 70 8.15 1.98 -8.03
N ASN A 71 8.86 3.08 -7.82
CA ASN A 71 8.66 3.97 -6.68
C ASN A 71 7.95 5.24 -7.16
N ASP A 72 6.68 5.39 -6.80
CA ASP A 72 5.80 6.50 -7.15
C ASP A 72 5.75 7.54 -6.02
N PRO A 73 5.77 8.86 -6.34
CA PRO A 73 5.76 9.91 -5.32
C PRO A 73 4.46 10.02 -4.49
N ASN A 74 3.35 9.45 -4.97
CA ASN A 74 2.04 9.56 -4.30
C ASN A 74 1.58 8.28 -3.63
N PHE A 75 2.09 7.12 -4.08
CA PHE A 75 1.67 5.79 -3.57
C PHE A 75 2.82 4.96 -2.99
N GLY A 76 4.06 5.43 -3.08
CA GLY A 76 5.23 4.64 -2.74
C GLY A 76 5.46 3.51 -3.75
N TYR A 77 5.74 2.30 -3.28
CA TYR A 77 6.07 1.20 -4.19
C TYR A 77 4.80 0.63 -4.84
N VAL A 78 4.79 0.62 -6.18
CA VAL A 78 3.67 0.16 -7.00
C VAL A 78 4.11 -0.95 -7.95
N SER A 79 3.26 -1.97 -8.11
CA SER A 79 3.46 -3.09 -9.03
C SER A 79 2.14 -3.59 -9.60
N MET A 80 2.20 -4.62 -10.46
CA MET A 80 1.02 -5.37 -10.89
C MET A 80 0.48 -6.29 -9.78
N SER A 81 1.35 -6.70 -8.85
CA SER A 81 1.01 -7.54 -7.69
C SER A 81 1.21 -6.77 -6.38
N ASP A 82 0.41 -7.12 -5.37
CA ASP A 82 0.71 -6.74 -3.99
C ASP A 82 1.92 -7.56 -3.47
N ALA A 83 2.68 -7.00 -2.54
CA ALA A 83 3.72 -7.71 -1.81
C ALA A 83 3.86 -7.18 -0.37
N ALA A 84 4.08 -8.09 0.58
CA ALA A 84 4.41 -7.74 1.97
C ALA A 84 5.68 -6.87 2.06
N PRO A 85 5.84 -6.13 3.18
CA PRO A 85 7.03 -5.35 3.51
C PRO A 85 8.20 -6.26 3.90
N ILE A 86 8.74 -7.01 2.93
CA ILE A 86 9.91 -7.89 3.10
C ILE A 86 11.06 -7.54 2.14
N GLY A 87 10.84 -6.59 1.25
CA GLY A 87 11.76 -6.26 0.16
C GLY A 87 12.96 -5.44 0.61
N LYS A 88 14.17 -5.94 0.33
CA LYS A 88 15.41 -5.23 0.70
C LYS A 88 15.59 -3.88 0.02
N ALA A 89 15.07 -3.73 -1.20
CA ALA A 89 15.13 -2.48 -1.95
C ALA A 89 13.91 -1.58 -1.71
N THR A 90 12.94 -2.04 -0.92
CA THR A 90 11.76 -1.27 -0.51
C THR A 90 11.88 -0.72 0.92
N ALA A 91 13.10 -0.60 1.45
CA ALA A 91 13.32 -0.05 2.79
C ALA A 91 13.17 1.48 2.83
N ALA A 92 12.50 1.99 3.88
CA ALA A 92 12.46 3.40 4.21
C ALA A 92 13.78 3.89 4.83
N GLY A 93 13.90 5.20 5.10
CA GLY A 93 15.11 5.81 5.66
C GLY A 93 15.52 5.30 7.05
N ASP A 94 14.57 4.74 7.79
CA ASP A 94 14.77 4.05 9.07
C ASP A 94 15.12 2.56 8.95
N ASN A 95 15.33 2.08 7.72
CA ASN A 95 15.62 0.69 7.35
C ASN A 95 14.48 -0.31 7.60
N TYR A 96 13.25 0.13 7.84
CA TYR A 96 12.10 -0.78 7.82
C TYR A 96 11.60 -0.98 6.40
N PHE A 97 11.25 -2.23 6.06
CA PHE A 97 10.68 -2.55 4.76
C PHE A 97 9.28 -1.95 4.60
N MET A 98 8.98 -1.53 3.38
CA MET A 98 7.69 -0.98 2.97
C MET A 98 6.93 -1.96 2.08
N PRO A 99 5.59 -1.97 2.16
CA PRO A 99 4.75 -2.80 1.31
C PRO A 99 4.82 -2.31 -0.15
N VAL A 100 4.48 -3.21 -1.07
CA VAL A 100 4.21 -2.86 -2.48
C VAL A 100 2.74 -3.04 -2.75
N ASN A 101 2.10 -2.01 -3.30
CA ASN A 101 0.69 -2.02 -3.62
C ASN A 101 0.47 -2.38 -5.09
N GLY A 102 -0.43 -3.33 -5.34
CA GLY A 102 -0.89 -3.66 -6.68
C GLY A 102 -1.73 -2.54 -7.28
N ILE A 103 -1.57 -2.28 -8.58
CA ILE A 103 -2.32 -1.23 -9.29
C ILE A 103 -3.85 -1.40 -9.16
N ASN A 104 -4.30 -2.66 -9.17
CA ASN A 104 -5.69 -3.03 -8.99
C ASN A 104 -6.18 -2.77 -7.55
N THR A 105 -5.34 -3.06 -6.55
CA THR A 105 -5.62 -2.77 -5.14
C THR A 105 -5.79 -1.27 -4.94
N LEU A 106 -4.87 -0.44 -5.45
CA LEU A 106 -4.97 1.02 -5.40
C LEU A 106 -6.25 1.53 -6.07
N MET A 107 -6.58 1.00 -7.26
CA MET A 107 -7.81 1.39 -7.98
C MET A 107 -9.08 1.04 -7.17
N GLY A 108 -9.12 -0.16 -6.59
CA GLY A 108 -10.23 -0.60 -5.75
C GLY A 108 -10.39 0.25 -4.49
N THR A 109 -9.27 0.57 -3.83
CA THR A 109 -9.22 1.43 -2.64
C THR A 109 -9.78 2.81 -2.95
N ILE A 110 -9.27 3.49 -3.98
CA ILE A 110 -9.71 4.84 -4.33
C ILE A 110 -11.21 4.87 -4.70
N ARG A 111 -11.70 3.86 -5.42
CA ARG A 111 -13.14 3.74 -5.73
C ARG A 111 -13.97 3.60 -4.47
N LEU A 112 -13.54 2.74 -3.54
CA LEU A 112 -14.21 2.51 -2.26
C LEU A 112 -14.19 3.77 -1.38
N ASP A 113 -13.06 4.46 -1.30
CA ASP A 113 -12.94 5.71 -0.53
C ASP A 113 -13.84 6.81 -1.10
N LEU A 114 -13.98 6.89 -2.43
CA LEU A 114 -14.92 7.81 -3.08
C LEU A 114 -16.38 7.47 -2.76
N ILE A 115 -16.75 6.18 -2.74
CA ILE A 115 -18.09 5.72 -2.34
C ILE A 115 -18.37 6.07 -0.87
N ILE A 116 -17.40 5.83 0.02
CA ILE A 116 -17.52 6.17 1.44
C ILE A 116 -17.66 7.70 1.58
N ALA A 117 -16.79 8.48 0.95
CA ALA A 117 -16.83 9.94 0.98
C ALA A 117 -18.18 10.51 0.49
N ASP A 118 -18.73 9.92 -0.57
CA ASP A 118 -20.05 10.27 -1.11
C ASP A 118 -21.19 9.93 -0.17
N SER A 119 -21.17 8.72 0.39
CA SER A 119 -22.16 8.28 1.38
C SER A 119 -22.18 9.17 2.63
N LEU A 120 -21.05 9.82 2.93
CA LEU A 120 -20.89 10.75 4.05
C LEU A 120 -21.19 12.20 3.70
N GLY A 121 -21.36 12.54 2.42
CA GLY A 121 -21.47 13.93 1.96
C GLY A 121 -20.21 14.76 2.24
N ASN A 122 -19.04 14.13 2.41
CA ASN A 122 -17.81 14.81 2.80
C ASN A 122 -17.03 15.28 1.55
N LEU A 123 -17.17 16.57 1.22
CA LEU A 123 -16.56 17.17 0.03
C LEU A 123 -15.02 17.13 0.04
N PRO A 124 -14.31 17.42 1.16
CA PRO A 124 -12.86 17.22 1.24
C PRO A 124 -12.41 15.80 0.90
N MET A 125 -13.04 14.77 1.46
CA MET A 125 -12.69 13.38 1.18
C MET A 125 -12.93 13.02 -0.29
N LYS A 126 -14.03 13.51 -0.89
CA LYS A 126 -14.26 13.34 -2.33
C LYS A 126 -13.15 13.97 -3.17
N ALA A 127 -12.72 15.17 -2.82
CA ALA A 127 -11.65 15.87 -3.53
C ALA A 127 -10.32 15.11 -3.45
N LEU A 128 -10.00 14.55 -2.28
CA LEU A 128 -8.84 13.69 -2.06
C LEU A 128 -8.90 12.41 -2.91
N ALA A 129 -10.04 11.71 -2.92
CA ALA A 129 -10.22 10.50 -3.73
C ALA A 129 -10.05 10.78 -5.24
N LYS A 130 -10.63 11.88 -5.75
CA LYS A 130 -10.48 12.27 -7.16
C LYS A 130 -9.04 12.65 -7.52
N ARG A 131 -8.35 13.33 -6.61
CA ARG A 131 -6.92 13.64 -6.77
C ARG A 131 -6.08 12.36 -6.84
N ASP A 132 -6.32 11.42 -5.93
CA ASP A 132 -5.59 10.16 -5.91
C ASP A 132 -5.91 9.33 -7.16
N LEU A 133 -7.13 9.36 -7.70
CA LEU A 133 -7.44 8.74 -8.99
C LEU A 133 -6.63 9.35 -10.14
N ALA A 134 -6.48 10.68 -10.17
CA ALA A 134 -5.64 11.35 -11.16
C ALA A 134 -4.16 10.95 -11.02
N ASN A 135 -3.65 10.88 -9.78
CA ASN A 135 -2.30 10.41 -9.51
C ASN A 135 -2.10 8.94 -9.93
N LEU A 136 -3.09 8.07 -9.70
CA LEU A 136 -3.02 6.66 -10.06
C LEU A 136 -2.97 6.48 -11.58
N LYS A 137 -3.67 7.34 -12.34
CA LYS A 137 -3.58 7.38 -13.80
C LYS A 137 -2.19 7.76 -14.29
N LEU A 138 -1.39 8.51 -13.52
CA LEU A 138 0.02 8.78 -13.84
C LEU A 138 0.90 7.59 -13.44
N ALA A 139 0.70 7.02 -12.25
CA ALA A 139 1.44 5.85 -11.77
C ALA A 139 1.30 4.65 -12.73
N LYS A 140 0.11 4.42 -13.29
CA LYS A 140 -0.12 3.35 -14.28
C LYS A 140 0.70 3.53 -15.56
N GLU A 141 0.90 4.77 -16.01
CA GLU A 141 1.70 5.07 -17.22
C GLU A 141 3.18 4.83 -16.93
N ASN A 142 3.67 5.28 -15.78
CA ASN A 142 5.03 5.04 -15.34
C ASN A 142 5.32 3.54 -15.24
N LEU A 143 4.43 2.76 -14.61
CA LEU A 143 4.56 1.31 -14.49
C LEU A 143 4.53 0.63 -15.87
N SER A 144 3.59 1.03 -16.73
CA SER A 144 3.49 0.46 -18.10
C SER A 144 4.73 0.74 -18.93
N ASN A 145 5.32 1.94 -18.79
CA ASN A 145 6.54 2.31 -19.49
C ASN A 145 7.75 1.51 -18.99
N GLU A 146 7.90 1.35 -17.68
CA GLU A 146 8.94 0.53 -17.07
C GLU A 146 8.83 -0.93 -17.54
N ILE A 147 7.62 -1.50 -17.54
CA ILE A 147 7.38 -2.86 -18.03
C ILE A 147 7.75 -2.99 -19.51
N ARG A 148 7.32 -2.05 -20.37
CA ARG A 148 7.65 -2.08 -21.81
C ARG A 148 9.16 -2.07 -22.05
N GLN A 149 9.90 -1.29 -21.27
CA GLN A 149 11.36 -1.26 -21.35
C GLN A 149 11.96 -2.62 -20.97
N ALA A 150 11.48 -3.24 -19.88
CA ALA A 150 11.93 -4.54 -19.40
C ALA A 150 11.59 -5.72 -20.33
N LEU A 151 10.56 -5.60 -21.18
CA LEU A 151 10.19 -6.65 -22.14
C LEU A 151 11.14 -6.79 -23.34
N THR A 152 12.09 -5.87 -23.49
CA THR A 152 13.09 -5.93 -24.56
C THR A 152 14.23 -6.88 -24.22
N GLY A 153 14.93 -7.44 -25.22
CA GLY A 153 16.02 -8.41 -24.99
C GLY A 153 17.23 -7.87 -24.21
N ALA A 154 17.38 -6.56 -24.11
CA ALA A 154 18.41 -5.89 -23.30
C ALA A 154 17.84 -5.17 -22.07
N GLY A 155 16.50 -5.18 -21.91
CA GLY A 155 15.81 -4.47 -20.85
C GLY A 155 15.81 -5.25 -19.54
N SER A 156 15.88 -4.52 -18.44
CA SER A 156 15.76 -5.05 -17.09
C SER A 156 15.04 -4.03 -16.22
N SER A 157 14.18 -4.48 -15.30
CA SER A 157 13.69 -3.65 -14.20
C SER A 157 14.07 -4.28 -12.86
N LYS A 158 13.52 -3.79 -11.75
CA LYS A 158 13.86 -4.25 -10.39
C LYS A 158 12.65 -4.88 -9.70
N ASP A 159 12.91 -5.92 -8.91
CA ASP A 159 11.95 -6.46 -7.96
C ASP A 159 12.04 -5.78 -6.58
N ILE A 160 11.24 -6.27 -5.63
CA ILE A 160 11.20 -5.83 -4.23
C ILE A 160 12.56 -5.90 -3.51
N ASP A 161 13.46 -6.77 -3.95
CA ASP A 161 14.80 -6.95 -3.39
C ASP A 161 15.86 -6.14 -4.16
N GLY A 162 15.46 -5.46 -5.23
CA GLY A 162 16.34 -4.70 -6.11
C GLY A 162 17.09 -5.58 -7.11
N ASN A 163 16.75 -6.86 -7.21
CA ASN A 163 17.34 -7.77 -8.18
C ASN A 163 16.80 -7.44 -9.58
N PRO A 164 17.63 -7.60 -10.63
CA PRO A 164 17.18 -7.41 -11.99
C PRO A 164 16.12 -8.44 -12.37
N VAL A 165 15.02 -7.96 -12.95
CA VAL A 165 13.94 -8.76 -13.53
C VAL A 165 13.99 -8.60 -15.04
N ASN A 166 14.22 -9.70 -15.74
CA ASN A 166 14.40 -9.75 -17.20
C ASN A 166 13.35 -10.68 -17.82
N PRO A 167 12.10 -10.21 -18.03
CA PRO A 167 11.04 -11.03 -18.58
C PRO A 167 11.39 -11.71 -19.90
N TYR A 168 12.15 -11.03 -20.78
CA TYR A 168 12.61 -11.59 -22.04
C TYR A 168 13.49 -12.83 -21.85
N THR A 169 14.53 -12.72 -21.02
CA THR A 169 15.46 -13.81 -20.74
C THR A 169 14.75 -14.98 -20.09
N SER A 170 13.85 -14.72 -19.14
CA SER A 170 13.05 -15.76 -18.50
C SER A 170 12.10 -16.45 -19.48
N ALA A 171 11.47 -15.70 -20.40
CA ALA A 171 10.62 -16.27 -21.44
C ALA A 171 11.40 -17.17 -22.40
N GLU A 172 12.56 -16.71 -22.87
CA GLU A 172 13.42 -17.50 -23.74
C GLU A 172 13.97 -18.75 -23.05
N ALA A 173 14.36 -18.66 -21.77
CA ALA A 173 14.77 -19.81 -20.98
C ALA A 173 13.64 -20.83 -20.81
N ALA A 174 12.43 -20.37 -20.45
CA ALA A 174 11.26 -21.23 -20.29
C ALA A 174 10.85 -21.90 -21.60
N TYR A 175 10.93 -21.19 -22.73
CA TYR A 175 10.70 -21.75 -24.06
C TYR A 175 11.67 -22.89 -24.35
N ASN A 176 12.98 -22.66 -24.14
CA ASN A 176 14.01 -23.65 -24.43
C ASN A 176 13.96 -24.88 -23.50
N GLN A 177 13.52 -24.72 -22.25
CA GLN A 177 13.34 -25.82 -21.28
C GLN A 177 12.16 -26.74 -21.64
N ASN A 178 11.12 -26.20 -22.27
CA ASN A 178 9.91 -26.95 -22.62
C ASN A 178 9.91 -27.47 -24.06
N LEU A 179 11.07 -27.47 -24.72
CA LEU A 179 11.24 -27.95 -26.07
C LEU A 179 11.37 -29.49 -26.07
N VAL A 180 10.24 -30.18 -25.95
CA VAL A 180 10.17 -31.64 -26.11
C VAL A 180 10.43 -32.00 -27.59
N ARG A 181 11.22 -33.07 -27.85
CA ARG A 181 11.76 -33.39 -29.18
C ARG A 181 11.18 -34.69 -29.78
N MET A 182 9.86 -34.85 -29.85
CA MET A 182 9.24 -36.01 -30.50
C MET A 182 9.42 -35.99 -32.03
N SER A 183 9.60 -34.81 -32.64
CA SER A 183 9.79 -34.66 -34.09
C SER A 183 11.23 -34.85 -34.60
N GLY A 184 12.19 -35.09 -33.70
CA GLY A 184 13.58 -35.46 -34.01
C GLY A 184 14.52 -34.29 -34.36
N ASN A 185 14.05 -33.23 -35.02
CA ASN A 185 14.87 -32.08 -35.45
C ASN A 185 14.09 -30.74 -35.44
N ALA A 186 13.49 -30.39 -34.31
CA ALA A 186 12.91 -29.05 -34.10
C ALA A 186 13.83 -28.19 -33.23
N SER A 187 14.03 -26.93 -33.61
CA SER A 187 14.89 -25.98 -32.89
C SER A 187 14.28 -24.58 -32.88
N TYR A 188 14.37 -23.91 -31.73
CA TYR A 188 14.08 -22.47 -31.63
C TYR A 188 14.91 -21.66 -32.63
N VAL A 189 14.32 -20.62 -33.22
CA VAL A 189 15.07 -19.64 -34.02
C VAL A 189 15.64 -18.59 -33.08
N PRO A 190 16.98 -18.48 -32.93
CA PRO A 190 17.58 -17.50 -32.03
C PRO A 190 17.09 -16.07 -32.34
N ASN A 191 16.82 -15.30 -31.29
CA ASN A 191 16.31 -13.92 -31.35
C ASN A 191 14.92 -13.76 -32.00
N SER A 192 14.15 -14.85 -32.16
CA SER A 192 12.76 -14.75 -32.67
C SER A 192 11.73 -14.44 -31.58
N MET A 193 12.10 -14.59 -30.30
CA MET A 193 11.22 -14.24 -29.19
C MET A 193 10.88 -12.75 -29.25
N LYS A 194 9.59 -12.44 -29.16
CA LYS A 194 9.05 -11.09 -29.01
C LYS A 194 7.98 -11.09 -27.94
N LEU A 195 8.13 -10.16 -26.99
CA LEU A 195 7.14 -9.93 -25.95
C LEU A 195 6.43 -8.61 -26.23
N THR A 196 5.11 -8.57 -26.03
CA THR A 196 4.30 -7.36 -26.20
C THR A 196 3.34 -7.20 -25.02
N LEU A 197 3.32 -6.00 -24.45
CA LEU A 197 2.43 -5.65 -23.34
C LEU A 197 1.09 -5.14 -23.88
N GLY A 198 -0.01 -5.70 -23.40
CA GLY A 198 -1.36 -5.40 -23.86
C GLY A 198 -2.42 -5.64 -22.80
N SER A 199 -3.65 -5.76 -23.29
CA SER A 199 -4.88 -6.02 -22.56
C SER A 199 -5.65 -7.15 -23.26
N ILE A 200 -6.77 -7.56 -22.68
CA ILE A 200 -7.69 -8.52 -23.30
C ILE A 200 -9.05 -7.86 -23.57
N SER A 201 -9.64 -8.12 -24.73
CA SER A 201 -10.95 -7.59 -25.12
C SER A 201 -12.13 -8.30 -24.45
N ALA A 202 -11.92 -9.52 -23.95
CA ALA A 202 -12.90 -10.19 -23.10
C ALA A 202 -12.60 -9.91 -21.63
N PRO A 203 -13.52 -9.28 -20.88
CA PRO A 203 -13.36 -9.04 -19.46
C PRO A 203 -13.08 -10.32 -18.68
N MET A 204 -12.24 -10.22 -17.66
CA MET A 204 -11.96 -11.31 -16.73
C MET A 204 -12.10 -10.84 -15.29
N GLN A 205 -12.44 -11.78 -14.40
CA GLN A 205 -12.53 -11.52 -12.97
C GLN A 205 -11.15 -11.11 -12.43
N THR A 206 -11.10 -10.00 -11.70
CA THR A 206 -9.89 -9.53 -11.01
C THR A 206 -9.77 -10.15 -9.62
N ASN A 207 -8.68 -9.84 -8.92
CA ASN A 207 -8.49 -10.19 -7.50
C ASN A 207 -9.06 -9.13 -6.52
N VAL A 208 -9.67 -8.05 -7.02
CA VAL A 208 -10.16 -6.94 -6.19
C VAL A 208 -11.63 -7.14 -5.85
N PRO A 209 -12.00 -7.29 -4.57
CA PRO A 209 -13.38 -7.48 -4.18
C PRO A 209 -14.18 -6.19 -4.40
N THR A 210 -15.46 -6.35 -4.71
CA THR A 210 -16.42 -5.26 -4.64
C THR A 210 -16.69 -4.86 -3.18
N PRO A 211 -17.04 -3.59 -2.91
CA PRO A 211 -17.38 -3.10 -1.58
C PRO A 211 -18.36 -4.01 -0.83
N LYS A 212 -18.15 -4.12 0.48
CA LYS A 212 -19.06 -4.81 1.39
C LYS A 212 -19.80 -3.81 2.27
N PRO A 213 -21.12 -3.99 2.50
CA PRO A 213 -22.00 -4.95 1.82
C PRO A 213 -22.21 -4.59 0.35
N VAL A 214 -22.74 -5.54 -0.44
CA VAL A 214 -22.94 -5.40 -1.90
C VAL A 214 -23.77 -4.16 -2.28
N SER A 215 -24.61 -3.66 -1.37
CA SER A 215 -25.36 -2.40 -1.59
C SER A 215 -24.46 -1.18 -1.80
N TYR A 216 -23.20 -1.21 -1.35
CA TYR A 216 -22.22 -0.16 -1.60
C TYR A 216 -21.40 -0.40 -2.88
N ALA A 217 -21.55 -1.56 -3.53
CA ALA A 217 -20.73 -1.88 -4.70
C ALA A 217 -21.00 -0.92 -5.87
N ASN A 218 -22.26 -0.51 -6.06
CA ASN A 218 -22.68 0.36 -7.17
C ASN A 218 -22.10 -0.15 -8.51
N VAL A 219 -22.36 -1.42 -8.82
CA VAL A 219 -21.91 -2.10 -10.03
C VAL A 219 -23.08 -2.83 -10.68
N ASP A 220 -23.06 -2.89 -12.00
CA ASP A 220 -23.98 -3.71 -12.79
C ASP A 220 -23.53 -5.19 -12.81
N ASP A 221 -24.42 -6.09 -13.22
CA ASP A 221 -24.17 -7.54 -13.22
C ASP A 221 -23.00 -7.96 -14.14
N ASP A 222 -22.72 -7.19 -15.20
CA ASP A 222 -21.58 -7.42 -16.10
C ASP A 222 -20.28 -6.77 -15.60
N GLN A 223 -20.37 -5.92 -14.57
CA GLN A 223 -19.23 -5.21 -13.99
C GLN A 223 -18.55 -5.95 -12.84
N ALA A 224 -19.21 -6.96 -12.29
CA ALA A 224 -18.67 -7.78 -11.23
C ALA A 224 -19.03 -9.26 -11.42
N MET A 225 -18.12 -10.14 -11.02
CA MET A 225 -18.34 -11.59 -11.01
C MET A 225 -17.85 -12.16 -9.68
N ASN A 226 -18.70 -12.97 -9.04
CA ASN A 226 -18.39 -13.61 -7.75
C ASN A 226 -17.97 -12.63 -6.64
N GLY A 227 -18.47 -11.39 -6.68
CA GLY A 227 -18.11 -10.34 -5.70
C GLY A 227 -16.73 -9.69 -5.95
N PHE A 228 -16.19 -9.79 -7.17
CA PHE A 228 -14.96 -9.14 -7.60
C PHE A 228 -15.22 -8.31 -8.86
N TYR A 229 -14.49 -7.21 -9.03
CA TYR A 229 -14.60 -6.38 -10.23
C TYR A 229 -14.11 -7.13 -11.47
N MET A 230 -14.68 -6.81 -12.62
CA MET A 230 -14.24 -7.29 -13.93
C MET A 230 -13.22 -6.34 -14.57
N SER A 231 -12.23 -6.89 -15.27
CA SER A 231 -11.18 -6.12 -15.95
C SER A 231 -11.60 -5.57 -17.30
N GLY A 232 -10.97 -4.49 -17.77
CA GLY A 232 -11.11 -4.04 -19.16
C GLY A 232 -12.48 -3.48 -19.52
N ILE A 233 -13.27 -3.10 -18.52
CA ILE A 233 -14.54 -2.39 -18.66
C ILE A 233 -14.51 -1.17 -17.78
N ASN A 234 -15.32 -0.16 -18.12
CA ASN A 234 -15.49 1.01 -17.27
C ASN A 234 -16.56 0.74 -16.21
N ILE A 235 -16.27 1.08 -14.96
CA ILE A 235 -17.14 0.90 -13.80
C ILE A 235 -17.32 2.26 -13.11
N PRO A 236 -18.04 3.21 -13.75
CA PRO A 236 -18.04 4.60 -13.33
C PRO A 236 -18.68 4.80 -11.94
N TYR A 237 -18.24 5.84 -11.24
CA TYR A 237 -18.85 6.28 -9.99
C TYR A 237 -18.61 7.79 -9.78
N ASP A 238 -19.62 8.55 -9.35
CA ASP A 238 -19.55 10.01 -9.08
C ASP A 238 -18.88 10.83 -10.22
N GLY A 239 -19.15 10.45 -11.47
CA GLY A 239 -18.62 11.11 -12.67
C GLY A 239 -17.16 10.77 -13.00
N GLU A 240 -16.56 9.83 -12.27
CA GLU A 240 -15.21 9.33 -12.51
C GLU A 240 -15.23 7.91 -13.10
N ASP A 241 -14.25 7.65 -13.97
CA ASP A 241 -14.11 6.36 -14.65
C ASP A 241 -13.09 5.45 -13.94
N PHE A 242 -13.49 4.18 -13.74
CA PHE A 242 -12.67 3.15 -13.09
C PHE A 242 -12.50 1.95 -14.02
N VAL A 243 -11.27 1.65 -14.43
CA VAL A 243 -10.94 0.51 -15.29
C VAL A 243 -9.85 -0.32 -14.62
N PHE A 244 -10.16 -1.59 -14.38
CA PHE A 244 -9.23 -2.52 -13.74
C PHE A 244 -8.39 -3.30 -14.75
N ALA A 245 -7.16 -3.61 -14.35
CA ALA A 245 -6.25 -4.48 -15.08
C ALA A 245 -6.70 -5.95 -15.01
N ALA A 246 -6.34 -6.73 -16.02
CA ALA A 246 -6.60 -8.17 -16.13
C ALA A 246 -5.64 -8.97 -15.23
N VAL A 247 -5.77 -8.77 -13.90
CA VAL A 247 -4.94 -9.40 -12.87
C VAL A 247 -5.82 -10.20 -11.93
N GLY A 248 -5.63 -11.51 -11.89
CA GLY A 248 -6.31 -12.43 -10.96
C GLY A 248 -5.35 -13.03 -9.93
N ASP A 249 -5.86 -13.94 -9.11
CA ASP A 249 -5.08 -14.59 -8.03
C ASP A 249 -3.99 -15.56 -8.54
N SER A 250 -4.05 -15.93 -9.82
CA SER A 250 -3.15 -16.91 -10.42
C SER A 250 -2.81 -16.53 -11.85
N LEU A 251 -1.61 -16.90 -12.31
CA LEU A 251 -1.23 -16.74 -13.72
C LEU A 251 -2.17 -17.58 -14.59
N LYS A 252 -2.68 -16.99 -15.67
CA LYS A 252 -3.61 -17.66 -16.58
C LYS A 252 -3.21 -17.41 -18.01
N LEU A 253 -3.22 -18.46 -18.82
CA LEU A 253 -3.17 -18.34 -20.27
C LEU A 253 -4.47 -17.73 -20.77
N VAL A 254 -4.36 -16.84 -21.75
CA VAL A 254 -5.49 -16.16 -22.35
C VAL A 254 -5.47 -16.32 -23.86
N ASP A 255 -6.65 -16.27 -24.48
CA ASP A 255 -6.78 -16.47 -25.93
C ASP A 255 -6.07 -15.33 -26.70
N PRO A 256 -5.05 -15.63 -27.52
CA PRO A 256 -4.32 -14.62 -28.28
C PRO A 256 -5.19 -13.85 -29.27
N ARG A 257 -6.31 -14.43 -29.70
CA ARG A 257 -7.28 -13.75 -30.60
C ARG A 257 -8.01 -12.59 -29.91
N LYS A 258 -8.01 -12.59 -28.58
CA LYS A 258 -8.64 -11.55 -27.76
C LYS A 258 -7.62 -10.53 -27.23
N PHE A 259 -6.34 -10.74 -27.49
CA PHE A 259 -5.30 -9.78 -27.13
C PHE A 259 -5.42 -8.51 -27.95
N THR A 260 -5.23 -7.36 -27.29
CA THR A 260 -5.11 -6.07 -27.96
C THR A 260 -4.09 -5.19 -27.24
N GLU A 261 -3.31 -4.41 -28.00
CA GLU A 261 -2.41 -3.39 -27.42
C GLU A 261 -3.18 -2.15 -26.94
N SER A 262 -4.36 -1.92 -27.53
CA SER A 262 -5.27 -0.83 -27.20
C SER A 262 -6.71 -1.32 -27.12
N LEU A 263 -7.30 -1.21 -25.94
CA LEU A 263 -8.68 -1.59 -25.68
C LEU A 263 -9.61 -0.43 -26.05
N GLY A 264 -10.48 -0.65 -27.03
CA GLY A 264 -11.52 0.31 -27.39
C GLY A 264 -12.68 0.29 -26.39
N GLY A 265 -13.43 1.39 -26.30
CA GLY A 265 -14.63 1.49 -25.47
C GLY A 265 -14.39 1.77 -23.98
N VAL A 266 -13.14 1.97 -23.57
CA VAL A 266 -12.77 2.41 -22.22
C VAL A 266 -12.03 3.75 -22.27
N PRO A 267 -12.18 4.62 -21.24
CA PRO A 267 -11.57 5.95 -21.20
C PRO A 267 -10.05 5.90 -21.04
N TYR A 268 -9.56 4.84 -20.41
CA TYR A 268 -8.14 4.49 -20.32
C TYR A 268 -8.04 2.97 -20.09
N GLN A 269 -6.83 2.43 -20.20
CA GLN A 269 -6.56 1.03 -19.94
C GLN A 269 -5.36 0.85 -19.01
N MET A 270 -5.29 -0.33 -18.41
CA MET A 270 -4.15 -0.81 -17.63
C MET A 270 -3.59 -2.07 -18.28
N HIS A 271 -2.40 -1.95 -18.87
CA HIS A 271 -1.78 -3.07 -19.53
C HIS A 271 -1.30 -4.12 -18.54
N SER A 272 -1.69 -5.38 -18.76
CA SER A 272 -1.53 -6.48 -17.79
C SER A 272 -1.39 -7.86 -18.44
N VAL A 273 -1.50 -7.93 -19.77
CA VAL A 273 -1.40 -9.17 -20.52
C VAL A 273 -0.13 -9.15 -21.34
N ILE A 274 0.66 -10.21 -21.26
CA ILE A 274 1.88 -10.37 -22.05
C ILE A 274 1.59 -11.33 -23.19
N LYS A 275 1.76 -10.85 -24.42
CA LYS A 275 1.81 -11.70 -25.61
C LYS A 275 3.26 -12.13 -25.85
N ALA A 276 3.50 -13.44 -25.95
CA ALA A 276 4.77 -14.00 -26.38
C ALA A 276 4.63 -14.60 -27.77
N GLU A 277 5.56 -14.24 -28.66
CA GLU A 277 5.64 -14.68 -30.04
C GLU A 277 7.04 -15.29 -30.26
N ALA A 278 7.14 -16.45 -30.89
CA ALA A 278 8.41 -17.10 -31.18
C ALA A 278 8.34 -17.96 -32.44
N ASP A 279 9.48 -18.11 -33.12
CA ASP A 279 9.59 -18.96 -34.31
C ASP A 279 10.35 -20.26 -33.98
N GLN A 280 9.86 -21.38 -34.53
CA GLN A 280 10.56 -22.66 -34.47
C GLN A 280 10.83 -23.19 -35.88
N LYS A 281 12.06 -23.64 -36.11
CA LYS A 281 12.44 -24.42 -37.29
C LYS A 281 12.11 -25.89 -37.04
N ILE A 282 11.31 -26.47 -37.93
CA ILE A 282 11.07 -27.91 -38.00
C ILE A 282 11.74 -28.41 -39.27
N GLN A 283 12.61 -29.41 -39.16
CA GLN A 283 13.13 -30.09 -40.34
C GLN A 283 12.10 -31.08 -40.89
N ASP A 284 11.79 -30.98 -42.18
CA ASP A 284 11.06 -31.99 -42.91
C ASP A 284 11.96 -33.21 -43.13
N GLN A 285 11.48 -34.40 -42.81
CA GLN A 285 12.25 -35.63 -43.01
C GLN A 285 12.27 -36.11 -44.46
N ALA A 286 11.29 -35.71 -45.29
CA ALA A 286 11.26 -36.10 -46.69
C ALA A 286 12.37 -35.40 -47.49
N ASP A 287 12.48 -34.08 -47.32
CA ASP A 287 13.35 -33.25 -48.17
C ASP A 287 14.55 -32.65 -47.42
N LYS A 288 14.69 -32.92 -46.12
CA LYS A 288 15.66 -32.26 -45.21
C LYS A 288 15.56 -30.74 -45.17
N SER A 289 14.51 -30.16 -45.76
CA SER A 289 14.22 -28.72 -45.77
C SER A 289 13.74 -28.26 -44.39
N PHE A 290 13.90 -26.99 -44.08
CA PHE A 290 13.39 -26.41 -42.83
C PHE A 290 12.14 -25.60 -43.11
N ARG A 291 11.08 -25.85 -42.33
CA ARG A 291 9.91 -24.97 -42.26
C ARG A 291 9.95 -24.18 -40.95
N THR A 292 9.69 -22.88 -41.03
CA THR A 292 9.52 -22.04 -39.85
C THR A 292 8.03 -22.00 -39.49
N VAL A 293 7.71 -22.30 -38.24
CA VAL A 293 6.36 -22.16 -37.70
C VAL A 293 6.38 -21.06 -36.64
N HIS A 294 5.45 -20.13 -36.78
CA HIS A 294 5.24 -19.05 -35.84
C HIS A 294 4.23 -19.46 -34.78
N ALA A 295 4.62 -19.37 -33.52
CA ALA A 295 3.76 -19.65 -32.38
C ALA A 295 3.55 -18.38 -31.56
N GLN A 296 2.31 -18.14 -31.13
CA GLN A 296 1.98 -17.04 -30.25
C GLN A 296 1.05 -17.51 -29.14
N THR A 297 1.21 -16.93 -27.96
CA THR A 297 0.28 -17.10 -26.87
C THR A 297 0.26 -15.87 -25.98
N CYS A 298 -0.68 -15.81 -25.04
CA CYS A 298 -0.82 -14.70 -24.13
C CYS A 298 -1.01 -15.20 -22.70
N ALA A 299 -0.48 -14.47 -21.73
CA ALA A 299 -0.67 -14.74 -20.31
C ALA A 299 -1.01 -13.45 -19.56
N ALA A 300 -2.00 -13.53 -18.68
CA ALA A 300 -2.34 -12.47 -17.74
C ALA A 300 -1.41 -12.53 -16.52
N THR A 301 -1.01 -11.36 -16.03
CA THR A 301 -0.27 -11.25 -14.75
C THR A 301 -1.14 -11.70 -13.58
N ALA A 302 -0.50 -12.01 -12.47
CA ALA A 302 -1.17 -12.43 -11.26
C ALA A 302 -0.79 -11.54 -10.09
N SER A 303 -1.71 -11.39 -9.15
CA SER A 303 -1.43 -10.80 -7.86
C SER A 303 -1.86 -11.78 -6.78
N VAL A 304 -0.94 -12.12 -5.89
CA VAL A 304 -1.31 -12.80 -4.65
C VAL A 304 -1.56 -11.71 -3.63
N TYR A 305 -2.81 -11.53 -3.24
CA TYR A 305 -3.16 -10.58 -2.20
C TYR A 305 -2.40 -10.94 -0.91
N ASP A 306 -1.48 -10.08 -0.48
CA ASP A 306 -0.78 -10.22 0.79
C ASP A 306 -1.40 -9.27 1.83
N PRO A 307 -2.13 -9.78 2.85
CA PRO A 307 -2.91 -8.98 3.80
C PRO A 307 -2.08 -8.19 4.82
N LYS A 308 -0.83 -7.82 4.52
CA LYS A 308 0.13 -7.32 5.52
C LYS A 308 0.78 -6.00 5.12
N PRO A 309 -0.01 -4.92 5.09
CA PRO A 309 0.31 -3.96 6.14
C PRO A 309 -0.94 -3.65 6.96
N ALA A 310 -0.83 -3.79 8.28
CA ALA A 310 -1.80 -3.19 9.19
C ALA A 310 -1.95 -1.70 8.81
N PRO A 311 -3.17 -1.21 8.52
CA PRO A 311 -3.36 0.18 8.11
C PRO A 311 -2.93 1.19 9.18
N GLY A 312 -2.76 0.69 10.40
CA GLY A 312 -2.58 1.47 11.60
C GLY A 312 -3.92 1.84 12.22
N SER A 313 -3.87 2.39 13.43
CA SER A 313 -5.03 2.87 14.14
C SER A 313 -5.29 4.35 13.87
N LEU A 314 -6.56 4.71 13.75
CA LEU A 314 -7.04 6.06 13.97
C LEU A 314 -7.28 6.25 15.46
N THR A 315 -6.67 7.27 16.05
CA THR A 315 -6.87 7.62 17.46
C THR A 315 -7.52 8.98 17.62
N ILE A 316 -8.45 9.07 18.57
CA ILE A 316 -9.01 10.34 19.03
C ILE A 316 -8.78 10.43 20.53
N SER A 317 -8.06 11.45 20.96
CA SER A 317 -7.62 11.62 22.34
C SER A 317 -8.22 12.87 23.00
N PHE A 318 -8.69 12.67 24.22
CA PHE A 318 -9.27 13.70 25.09
C PHE A 318 -8.53 13.71 26.44
N PRO A 319 -7.25 14.12 26.50
CA PRO A 319 -6.47 14.17 27.74
C PRO A 319 -7.10 15.05 28.83
N ASP A 320 -7.87 16.07 28.46
CA ASP A 320 -8.56 16.96 29.41
C ASP A 320 -10.09 16.78 29.41
N GLN A 321 -10.54 15.54 29.20
CA GLN A 321 -11.95 15.15 29.06
C GLN A 321 -12.58 15.57 27.72
N MET A 322 -13.56 14.79 27.26
CA MET A 322 -14.21 15.02 25.98
C MET A 322 -15.13 16.25 26.03
N PRO A 323 -15.03 17.21 25.09
CA PRO A 323 -15.98 18.31 24.97
C PRO A 323 -17.43 17.81 24.82
N PRO A 324 -18.41 18.36 25.54
CA PRO A 324 -19.83 18.01 25.39
C PRO A 324 -20.40 18.08 23.98
N GLU A 325 -19.83 18.94 23.12
CA GLU A 325 -20.24 19.09 21.70
C GLU A 325 -19.82 17.89 20.85
N ILE A 326 -18.83 17.13 21.29
CA ILE A 326 -18.30 15.98 20.58
C ILE A 326 -19.00 14.74 21.13
N SER A 327 -19.97 14.24 20.38
CA SER A 327 -20.69 13.00 20.68
C SER A 327 -20.34 11.86 19.74
N SER A 328 -19.79 12.15 18.56
CA SER A 328 -19.41 11.17 17.54
C SER A 328 -18.31 11.72 16.62
N ILE A 329 -17.68 10.88 15.80
CA ILE A 329 -16.69 11.37 14.83
C ILE A 329 -17.37 12.28 13.78
N SER A 330 -18.62 12.00 13.40
CA SER A 330 -19.38 12.87 12.50
C SER A 330 -19.51 14.29 13.06
N THR A 331 -19.72 14.45 14.38
CA THR A 331 -19.72 15.80 14.97
C THR A 331 -18.40 16.51 14.71
N ILE A 332 -17.26 15.85 14.94
CA ILE A 332 -15.92 16.40 14.65
C ILE A 332 -15.78 16.84 13.18
N LEU A 333 -16.22 16.00 12.24
CA LEU A 333 -16.14 16.28 10.80
C LEU A 333 -17.06 17.43 10.36
N SER A 334 -18.14 17.67 11.10
CA SER A 334 -19.15 18.68 10.78
C SER A 334 -19.03 19.98 11.58
N LEU A 335 -18.17 20.03 12.60
CA LEU A 335 -18.07 21.18 13.51
C LEU A 335 -17.71 22.45 12.71
N PRO A 336 -18.64 23.42 12.60
CA PRO A 336 -18.36 24.67 11.92
C PRO A 336 -17.37 25.46 12.79
N ASN A 337 -16.23 25.83 12.22
CA ASN A 337 -15.20 26.67 12.85
C ASN A 337 -14.27 25.99 13.86
N MET A 338 -13.80 24.76 13.59
CA MET A 338 -12.61 24.18 14.27
C MET A 338 -11.29 24.90 13.90
N ASN A 339 -11.29 26.22 14.00
CA ASN A 339 -10.25 27.13 13.56
C ASN A 339 -9.84 28.10 14.68
N GLY A 340 -10.71 28.28 15.68
CA GLY A 340 -10.49 29.31 16.68
C GLY A 340 -10.38 30.69 16.01
N PRO A 341 -9.45 31.56 16.43
CA PRO A 341 -9.32 32.92 15.90
C PRO A 341 -8.66 33.02 14.51
N GLY A 342 -8.15 31.92 13.93
CA GLY A 342 -7.39 31.95 12.67
C GLY A 342 -7.51 30.67 11.84
N PRO A 343 -6.93 30.57 10.64
CA PRO A 343 -6.86 29.30 9.91
C PRO A 343 -6.02 28.28 10.70
N ILE A 344 -6.28 26.99 10.50
CA ILE A 344 -5.45 25.94 11.07
C ILE A 344 -4.00 26.05 10.56
N ASP A 345 -3.04 25.96 11.47
CA ASP A 345 -1.62 25.91 11.16
C ASP A 345 -1.27 24.51 10.67
N ILE A 346 -0.90 24.37 9.40
CA ILE A 346 -0.48 23.08 8.82
C ILE A 346 1.03 23.11 8.63
N LYS A 347 1.70 22.17 9.29
CA LYS A 347 3.15 22.04 9.36
C LYS A 347 3.56 20.61 9.00
N LYS A 348 4.83 20.43 8.71
CA LYS A 348 5.49 19.12 8.63
C LYS A 348 6.84 19.16 9.32
N SER A 349 7.31 18.02 9.79
CA SER A 349 8.67 17.90 10.30
C SER A 349 9.68 17.78 9.14
N ILE A 350 10.83 18.43 9.27
CA ILE A 350 11.99 18.27 8.37
C ILE A 350 13.24 17.89 9.17
N ASN A 351 14.18 17.20 8.52
CA ASN A 351 15.45 16.74 9.10
C ASN A 351 15.25 15.76 10.28
N GLY A 352 14.34 14.81 10.11
CA GLY A 352 13.96 13.83 11.12
C GLY A 352 12.58 14.07 11.73
N ASP A 353 12.25 13.28 12.74
CA ASP A 353 10.95 13.38 13.42
C ASP A 353 11.02 14.49 14.46
N PHE A 354 9.96 15.29 14.63
CA PHE A 354 9.98 16.36 15.62
C PHE A 354 9.42 15.88 16.96
N PRO A 355 10.10 16.10 18.10
CA PRO A 355 11.23 17.01 18.33
C PRO A 355 12.62 16.34 18.48
N GLU A 356 13.05 15.49 17.55
CA GLU A 356 14.43 14.96 17.53
C GLU A 356 15.46 16.10 17.35
N PRO A 357 16.69 15.97 17.91
CA PRO A 357 17.74 16.96 17.71
C PRO A 357 18.00 17.26 16.22
N GLY A 358 17.95 18.53 15.84
CA GLY A 358 18.17 18.98 14.46
C GLY A 358 16.90 18.99 13.57
N SER A 359 15.80 18.41 14.04
CA SER A 359 14.50 18.50 13.36
C SER A 359 13.82 19.86 13.61
N SER A 360 12.95 20.28 12.70
CA SER A 360 12.11 21.46 12.88
C SER A 360 10.75 21.31 12.20
N LEU A 361 9.76 22.05 12.71
CA LEU A 361 8.45 22.15 12.06
C LEU A 361 8.46 23.33 11.08
N VAL A 362 8.11 23.06 9.83
CA VAL A 362 7.97 24.08 8.78
C VAL A 362 6.55 24.10 8.22
N PRO A 363 6.03 25.27 7.80
CA PRO A 363 4.73 25.35 7.15
C PRO A 363 4.65 24.44 5.92
N THR A 364 3.48 23.84 5.69
CA THR A 364 3.23 23.01 4.49
C THR A 364 1.84 23.32 3.91
N PRO A 365 1.69 23.36 2.57
CA PRO A 365 0.40 23.65 1.97
C PRO A 365 -0.59 22.51 2.15
N TRP A 366 -1.86 22.87 2.35
CA TRP A 366 -2.98 21.92 2.30
C TRP A 366 -3.25 21.50 0.86
N SER A 367 -3.39 20.19 0.64
CA SER A 367 -3.62 19.61 -0.69
C SER A 367 -4.94 18.84 -0.82
N GLY A 368 -5.78 18.82 0.23
CA GLY A 368 -7.02 18.02 0.29
C GLY A 368 -8.29 18.73 -0.14
N GLY A 369 -8.19 19.85 -0.86
CA GLY A 369 -9.33 20.61 -1.34
C GLY A 369 -10.06 21.40 -0.25
N GLY A 370 -10.84 22.40 -0.65
CA GLY A 370 -11.51 23.31 0.29
C GLY A 370 -10.56 24.24 1.05
N THR A 371 -11.12 25.05 1.95
CA THR A 371 -10.35 25.90 2.85
C THR A 371 -9.82 25.05 4.01
N PRO A 372 -8.51 25.08 4.32
CA PRO A 372 -7.98 24.34 5.45
C PRO A 372 -8.60 24.85 6.74
N ASN A 373 -9.44 24.01 7.35
CA ASN A 373 -9.97 24.20 8.69
C ASN A 373 -9.82 22.90 9.48
N GLY A 374 -9.97 22.93 10.81
CA GLY A 374 -9.77 21.74 11.63
C GLY A 374 -10.60 20.53 11.20
N SER A 375 -11.88 20.72 10.84
CA SER A 375 -12.74 19.63 10.38
C SER A 375 -12.33 19.08 9.00
N THR A 376 -11.84 19.93 8.10
CA THR A 376 -11.32 19.55 6.77
C THR A 376 -10.01 18.78 6.90
N VAL A 377 -9.11 19.19 7.80
CA VAL A 377 -7.85 18.47 8.06
C VAL A 377 -8.10 17.15 8.77
N VAL A 378 -9.06 17.09 9.71
CA VAL A 378 -9.53 15.83 10.30
C VAL A 378 -10.13 14.91 9.23
N SER A 379 -10.92 15.45 8.31
CA SER A 379 -11.45 14.69 7.17
C SER A 379 -10.33 14.10 6.30
N GLY A 380 -9.24 14.86 6.11
CA GLY A 380 -8.03 14.38 5.44
C GLY A 380 -7.39 13.20 6.15
N GLY A 381 -7.11 13.32 7.45
CA GLY A 381 -6.55 12.21 8.22
C GLY A 381 -7.47 10.99 8.22
N TYR A 382 -8.79 11.18 8.34
CA TYR A 382 -9.74 10.07 8.22
C TYR A 382 -9.65 9.38 6.84
N TYR A 383 -9.59 10.15 5.76
CA TYR A 383 -9.38 9.63 4.41
C TYR A 383 -8.07 8.87 4.28
N ASP A 384 -6.95 9.42 4.76
CA ASP A 384 -5.64 8.79 4.64
C ASP A 384 -5.55 7.48 5.45
N TRP A 385 -6.26 7.38 6.58
CA TRP A 385 -6.45 6.13 7.31
C TRP A 385 -7.29 5.09 6.54
N LEU A 386 -8.40 5.51 5.91
CA LEU A 386 -9.22 4.64 5.05
C LEU A 386 -8.42 4.12 3.85
N ARG A 387 -7.71 5.02 3.16
CA ARG A 387 -6.86 4.70 2.01
C ARG A 387 -5.83 3.62 2.35
N ARG A 388 -5.23 3.69 3.53
CA ARG A 388 -4.28 2.65 3.99
C ARG A 388 -4.95 1.31 4.31
N SER A 389 -6.25 1.31 4.62
CA SER A 389 -7.03 0.09 4.92
C SER A 389 -7.35 -0.73 3.67
N GLY A 390 -7.24 -0.12 2.49
CA GLY A 390 -7.31 -0.81 1.21
C GLY A 390 -8.74 -1.18 0.78
N ALA A 391 -8.85 -1.83 -0.38
CA ALA A 391 -10.12 -2.18 -1.04
C ALA A 391 -11.04 -3.16 -0.28
N ARG A 392 -10.63 -3.67 0.90
CA ARG A 392 -11.38 -4.68 1.66
C ARG A 392 -12.15 -4.13 2.85
N ILE A 393 -11.96 -2.86 3.19
CA ILE A 393 -12.68 -2.26 4.32
C ILE A 393 -14.20 -2.37 4.12
N ASN A 394 -14.91 -2.68 5.20
CA ASN A 394 -16.36 -2.75 5.17
C ASN A 394 -16.92 -1.32 5.13
N ALA A 395 -17.49 -0.95 3.98
CA ALA A 395 -18.00 0.39 3.70
C ALA A 395 -19.12 0.80 4.68
N ASP A 396 -20.02 -0.13 5.01
CA ASP A 396 -21.11 0.12 5.96
C ASP A 396 -20.56 0.38 7.36
N GLN A 397 -19.54 -0.36 7.81
CA GLN A 397 -18.90 -0.09 9.10
C GLN A 397 -18.11 1.22 9.10
N ALA A 398 -17.41 1.56 8.01
CA ALA A 398 -16.72 2.84 7.87
C ALA A 398 -17.68 4.04 7.90
N VAL A 399 -18.88 3.89 7.32
CA VAL A 399 -19.92 4.92 7.38
C VAL A 399 -20.56 4.98 8.78
N LYS A 400 -20.93 3.83 9.34
CA LYS A 400 -21.56 3.74 10.68
C LYS A 400 -20.67 4.27 11.79
N LEU A 401 -19.36 3.99 11.70
CA LEU A 401 -18.34 4.48 12.63
C LEU A 401 -18.48 5.98 12.91
N LEU A 402 -18.82 6.78 11.89
CA LEU A 402 -18.94 8.22 12.05
C LEU A 402 -20.18 8.64 12.85
N THR A 403 -21.24 7.85 12.79
CA THR A 403 -22.51 8.12 13.49
C THR A 403 -22.58 7.48 14.87
N GLU A 404 -21.75 6.49 15.15
CA GLU A 404 -21.74 5.81 16.45
C GLU A 404 -21.30 6.76 17.57
N PRO A 405 -22.03 6.79 18.71
CA PRO A 405 -21.65 7.62 19.84
C PRO A 405 -20.29 7.22 20.42
N LEU A 406 -19.44 8.21 20.68
CA LEU A 406 -18.21 8.03 21.45
C LEU A 406 -18.55 7.85 22.93
N THR A 407 -17.80 6.97 23.60
CA THR A 407 -17.96 6.69 25.02
C THR A 407 -17.49 7.88 25.86
N ASN A 408 -18.39 8.60 26.53
CA ASN A 408 -18.04 9.69 27.46
C ASN A 408 -18.24 9.25 28.91
N THR A 409 -17.17 9.17 29.70
CA THR A 409 -17.24 8.93 31.14
C THR A 409 -16.83 10.14 31.98
N GLY A 410 -16.58 11.29 31.35
CA GLY A 410 -16.09 12.51 32.02
C GLY A 410 -14.65 12.42 32.50
N VAL A 411 -13.89 11.41 32.08
CA VAL A 411 -12.46 11.24 32.42
C VAL A 411 -11.59 11.37 31.17
N PRO A 412 -10.27 11.63 31.33
CA PRO A 412 -9.32 11.57 30.23
C PRO A 412 -9.43 10.25 29.47
N SER A 413 -9.49 10.29 28.14
CA SER A 413 -9.78 9.10 27.36
C SER A 413 -9.12 9.07 25.98
N LEU A 414 -8.90 7.85 25.48
CA LEU A 414 -8.40 7.55 24.15
C LEU A 414 -9.36 6.59 23.45
N HIS A 415 -9.82 6.99 22.27
CA HIS A 415 -10.63 6.18 21.38
C HIS A 415 -9.72 5.66 20.27
N ILE A 416 -9.71 4.34 20.07
CA ILE A 416 -8.82 3.67 19.12
C ILE A 416 -9.67 2.87 18.14
N PHE A 417 -9.51 3.18 16.86
CA PHE A 417 -10.17 2.47 15.76
C PHE A 417 -9.11 1.74 14.95
N SER A 418 -9.26 0.44 14.80
CA SER A 418 -8.35 -0.40 14.00
C SER A 418 -9.13 -1.25 13.02
N VAL A 419 -8.54 -1.52 11.85
CA VAL A 419 -9.15 -2.39 10.84
C VAL A 419 -8.58 -3.79 10.98
N LYS A 420 -9.45 -4.78 11.05
CA LYS A 420 -9.10 -6.20 11.08
C LYS A 420 -8.81 -6.72 9.67
N PRO A 421 -8.11 -7.87 9.53
CA PRO A 421 -7.82 -8.45 8.21
C PRO A 421 -9.05 -8.80 7.36
N ASP A 422 -10.22 -8.97 7.97
CA ASP A 422 -11.49 -9.21 7.27
C ASP A 422 -12.17 -7.93 6.77
N GLY A 423 -11.55 -6.76 7.01
CA GLY A 423 -12.06 -5.44 6.66
C GLY A 423 -13.00 -4.84 7.69
N THR A 424 -13.27 -5.53 8.80
CA THR A 424 -14.13 -4.99 9.86
C THR A 424 -13.38 -3.99 10.74
N ILE A 425 -14.10 -3.01 11.29
CA ILE A 425 -13.55 -2.01 12.19
C ILE A 425 -13.74 -2.45 13.64
N GLN A 426 -12.67 -2.42 14.41
CA GLN A 426 -12.67 -2.60 15.86
C GLN A 426 -12.54 -1.25 16.56
N TYR A 427 -13.41 -1.00 17.53
CA TYR A 427 -13.35 0.14 18.43
C TYR A 427 -12.90 -0.32 19.81
N ASN A 428 -11.84 0.30 20.33
CA ASN A 428 -11.39 0.15 21.71
C ASN A 428 -11.41 1.52 22.40
N TYR A 429 -11.72 1.51 23.69
CA TYR A 429 -11.79 2.69 24.54
C TYR A 429 -10.87 2.50 25.74
N ASP A 430 -10.01 3.49 25.99
CA ASP A 430 -9.09 3.51 27.13
C ASP A 430 -9.33 4.77 27.99
N PRO A 431 -9.88 4.63 29.22
CA PRO A 431 -10.11 5.72 30.16
C PRO A 431 -8.88 6.08 31.01
N THR A 432 -7.69 5.56 30.68
CA THR A 432 -6.46 5.74 31.46
C THR A 432 -5.41 6.59 30.73
N LEU A 433 -5.87 7.46 29.82
CA LEU A 433 -4.98 8.31 29.03
C LEU A 433 -4.19 9.25 29.94
N ASP A 434 -2.86 9.26 29.76
CA ASP A 434 -1.99 10.26 30.34
C ASP A 434 -2.41 11.66 29.85
N THR A 435 -2.51 12.61 30.77
CA THR A 435 -2.90 14.01 30.48
C THR A 435 -1.82 14.80 29.72
N ALA A 436 -0.55 14.36 29.76
CA ALA A 436 0.57 15.05 29.13
C ALA A 436 1.51 14.13 28.31
N PRO A 437 1.00 13.36 27.34
CA PRO A 437 1.84 12.45 26.58
C PRO A 437 2.60 13.22 25.51
N TYR A 438 3.89 12.93 25.34
CA TYR A 438 4.71 13.50 24.27
C TYR A 438 4.41 12.79 22.96
N TRP A 439 3.87 13.51 21.96
CA TRP A 439 3.57 12.92 20.64
C TRP A 439 4.37 13.54 19.50
N VAL A 440 5.10 12.68 18.81
CA VAL A 440 6.02 13.05 17.74
C VAL A 440 5.27 13.38 16.45
N ALA A 441 5.76 14.38 15.70
CA ALA A 441 5.38 14.60 14.31
C ALA A 441 6.42 13.91 13.39
N SER A 442 6.00 12.92 12.61
CA SER A 442 6.88 12.16 11.72
C SER A 442 7.47 13.05 10.62
N GLU A 443 8.71 12.76 10.21
CA GLU A 443 9.35 13.47 9.10
C GLU A 443 8.49 13.47 7.83
N ASN A 444 8.32 14.64 7.22
CA ASN A 444 7.52 14.91 6.01
C ASN A 444 6.04 14.51 6.09
N GLN A 445 5.53 14.18 7.28
CA GLN A 445 4.13 13.89 7.50
C GLN A 445 3.37 15.12 8.00
N LEU A 446 2.04 15.09 7.92
CA LEU A 446 1.21 16.25 8.19
C LEU A 446 0.98 16.44 9.70
N TYR A 447 1.17 17.68 10.16
CA TYR A 447 0.85 18.12 11.51
C TYR A 447 -0.02 19.39 11.45
N GLY A 448 -1.29 19.25 11.83
CA GLY A 448 -2.24 20.36 11.96
C GLY A 448 -2.36 20.83 13.41
N VAL A 449 -2.38 22.14 13.64
CA VAL A 449 -2.67 22.72 14.96
C VAL A 449 -3.66 23.87 14.80
N ALA A 450 -4.81 23.76 15.46
CA ALA A 450 -5.75 24.85 15.62
C ALA A 450 -5.85 25.19 17.11
N LEU A 451 -5.51 26.43 17.45
CA LEU A 451 -5.53 26.93 18.82
C LEU A 451 -6.88 27.58 19.11
N ASP A 452 -7.39 27.45 20.34
CA ASP A 452 -8.75 27.87 20.71
C ASP A 452 -9.81 27.34 19.71
N ALA A 453 -9.57 26.15 19.13
CA ALA A 453 -10.33 25.61 18.01
C ALA A 453 -11.81 25.39 18.31
N LEU A 454 -12.16 25.04 19.55
CA LEU A 454 -13.53 24.77 19.97
C LEU A 454 -13.83 25.47 21.30
N GLY A 455 -14.74 26.46 21.27
CA GLY A 455 -15.37 26.99 22.49
C GLY A 455 -16.47 26.06 22.94
N SER A 456 -16.32 25.48 24.14
CA SER A 456 -17.25 24.48 24.65
C SER A 456 -18.24 25.06 25.67
N THR A 457 -19.44 24.50 25.69
CA THR A 457 -20.53 24.79 26.63
C THR A 457 -20.17 24.48 28.08
N ASN A 458 -19.13 23.67 28.32
CA ASN A 458 -18.57 23.46 29.66
C ASN A 458 -17.73 24.64 30.17
N GLY A 459 -17.60 25.72 29.39
CA GLY A 459 -16.86 26.93 29.75
C GLY A 459 -15.36 26.87 29.41
N ASN A 460 -14.87 25.74 28.88
CA ASN A 460 -13.49 25.60 28.44
C ASN A 460 -13.37 25.86 26.93
N ALA A 461 -12.20 26.34 26.51
CA ALA A 461 -11.79 26.31 25.11
C ALA A 461 -10.87 25.09 24.88
N TYR A 462 -10.87 24.55 23.67
CA TYR A 462 -10.05 23.39 23.31
C TYR A 462 -9.17 23.68 22.10
N ASP A 463 -7.88 23.35 22.23
CA ASP A 463 -6.93 23.24 21.13
C ASP A 463 -7.11 21.88 20.43
N VAL A 464 -6.86 21.86 19.13
CA VAL A 464 -6.91 20.66 18.29
C VAL A 464 -5.56 20.43 17.65
N HIS A 465 -5.00 19.24 17.87
CA HIS A 465 -3.79 18.77 17.21
C HIS A 465 -4.13 17.57 16.34
N ILE A 466 -3.64 17.57 15.11
CA ILE A 466 -3.88 16.51 14.12
C ILE A 466 -2.54 16.03 13.63
N ARG A 467 -2.23 14.76 13.82
CA ARG A 467 -1.03 14.12 13.28
C ARG A 467 -1.47 13.05 12.33
N ASP A 468 -1.03 13.17 11.09
CA ASP A 468 -1.30 12.18 10.08
C ASP A 468 0.03 11.61 9.60
N TYR A 469 0.39 10.46 10.17
CA TYR A 469 1.61 9.71 9.86
C TYR A 469 1.54 9.02 8.50
N GLY A 470 0.35 8.90 7.91
CA GLY A 470 0.08 8.22 6.64
C GLY A 470 -0.20 9.16 5.47
N TYR A 471 0.00 10.47 5.64
CA TYR A 471 -0.32 11.50 4.65
C TYR A 471 0.43 11.28 3.32
N GLN A 472 1.76 11.10 3.38
CA GLN A 472 2.60 10.88 2.21
C GLN A 472 3.26 9.49 2.28
N PRO A 473 2.80 8.51 1.50
CA PRO A 473 3.44 7.20 1.44
C PRO A 473 4.68 7.24 0.55
N GLY A 474 5.54 6.24 0.71
CA GLY A 474 6.71 6.03 -0.14
C GLY A 474 7.98 6.72 0.34
N THR A 475 9.11 6.32 -0.23
CA THR A 475 10.42 6.85 0.16
C THR A 475 10.76 8.20 -0.48
N ILE A 476 10.02 8.61 -1.51
CA ILE A 476 10.24 9.90 -2.18
C ILE A 476 9.77 11.06 -1.30
N ASN A 477 8.55 10.96 -0.78
CA ASN A 477 7.89 12.03 -0.03
C ASN A 477 7.62 11.67 1.43
N GLY A 478 7.55 10.39 1.79
CA GLY A 478 7.12 9.95 3.11
C GLY A 478 8.13 10.09 4.26
N GLY A 479 9.26 10.75 4.00
CA GLY A 479 10.31 10.99 4.99
C GLY A 479 10.98 9.72 5.51
N LYS A 480 11.66 9.84 6.65
CA LYS A 480 12.36 8.76 7.37
C LYS A 480 11.58 7.46 7.46
N HIS A 481 10.27 7.55 7.65
CA HIS A 481 9.39 6.41 7.87
C HIS A 481 8.61 5.95 6.64
N GLY A 482 8.74 6.63 5.49
CA GLY A 482 8.02 6.29 4.27
C GLY A 482 6.49 6.43 4.36
N GLY A 483 5.98 7.25 5.28
CA GLY A 483 4.54 7.39 5.56
C GLY A 483 3.90 6.15 6.17
N GLU A 484 4.69 5.27 6.78
CA GLU A 484 4.21 4.07 7.45
C GLU A 484 3.88 4.36 8.94
N PRO A 485 2.86 3.72 9.53
CA PRO A 485 2.42 3.96 10.90
C PRO A 485 3.55 3.84 11.92
N LEU A 486 3.46 4.65 12.99
CA LEU A 486 4.45 4.67 14.07
C LEU A 486 4.03 3.78 15.24
N LYS A 487 5.00 3.04 15.79
CA LYS A 487 4.75 2.17 16.96
C LYS A 487 4.68 3.07 18.17
N ASN A 488 3.50 3.14 18.79
CA ASN A 488 3.30 3.83 20.05
C ASN A 488 3.84 5.27 19.96
N ALA A 489 3.18 6.10 19.14
CA ALA A 489 3.54 7.51 18.96
C ALA A 489 3.56 8.33 20.27
N GLN A 490 3.05 7.73 21.37
CA GLN A 490 3.28 8.18 22.72
C GLN A 490 4.72 7.88 23.16
N VAL A 491 5.54 8.93 23.29
CA VAL A 491 6.73 8.87 24.14
C VAL A 491 6.24 9.00 25.60
N VAL A 492 5.89 7.88 26.24
CA VAL A 492 5.71 7.80 27.70
C VAL A 492 7.11 7.52 28.27
N VAL A 493 7.68 8.25 29.24
CA VAL A 493 7.18 8.46 30.60
C VAL A 493 7.85 9.72 31.22
N PRO A 494 7.13 10.52 32.04
CA PRO A 494 7.76 11.38 33.02
C PRO A 494 8.52 10.55 34.09
N ILE A 495 9.85 10.63 34.10
CA ILE A 495 10.70 10.17 35.23
C ILE A 495 10.32 10.85 36.55
N ALA A 496 9.58 11.95 36.50
CA ALA A 496 9.23 12.78 37.64
C ALA A 496 7.92 12.37 38.36
N MET A 497 7.74 11.09 38.67
CA MET A 497 6.89 10.68 39.81
C MET A 497 7.53 9.48 40.53
N LEU A 498 8.79 9.64 40.95
CA LEU A 498 9.35 8.76 41.97
C LEU A 498 8.72 9.13 43.31
N HIS A 499 7.88 8.25 43.86
CA HIS A 499 7.57 8.31 45.29
C HIS A 499 8.87 8.21 46.09
N PRO A 500 8.97 8.85 47.27
CA PRO A 500 10.13 8.69 48.15
C PRO A 500 10.43 7.21 48.38
N GLY A 501 11.63 6.77 47.96
CA GLY A 501 12.09 5.38 48.12
C GLY A 501 12.08 4.52 46.84
N GLN A 502 11.56 5.00 45.70
CA GLN A 502 11.71 4.29 44.43
C GLN A 502 13.02 4.68 43.73
N THR A 503 13.69 3.70 43.09
CA THR A 503 14.87 3.94 42.26
C THR A 503 14.50 3.95 40.78
N ILE A 504 15.27 4.66 39.96
CA ILE A 504 15.12 4.71 38.49
C ILE A 504 15.08 3.28 37.89
N ALA A 505 15.85 2.35 38.44
CA ALA A 505 15.86 0.94 38.03
C ALA A 505 14.53 0.20 38.29
N THR A 506 13.77 0.62 39.31
CA THR A 506 12.47 0.01 39.68
C THR A 506 11.33 0.53 38.81
N VAL A 507 11.45 1.74 38.27
CA VAL A 507 10.47 2.34 37.34
C VAL A 507 10.75 1.90 35.91
N ALA A 508 12.02 1.81 35.51
CA ALA A 508 12.43 1.28 34.21
C ALA A 508 11.95 -0.16 33.98
N SER A 509 11.87 -0.98 35.04
CA SER A 509 11.40 -2.37 34.95
C SER A 509 9.89 -2.56 34.88
N ARG A 510 9.07 -1.51 35.07
CA ARG A 510 7.60 -1.63 35.14
C ARG A 510 6.84 -1.23 33.87
N ARG A 511 7.46 -0.56 32.90
CA ARG A 511 6.82 -0.20 31.61
C ARG A 511 7.74 -0.14 30.39
N LEU A 512 9.05 -0.42 30.51
CA LEU A 512 9.90 -0.73 29.34
C LEU A 512 9.88 -2.24 29.05
N GLU A 513 8.75 -2.75 28.57
CA GLU A 513 8.80 -3.84 27.59
C GLU A 513 8.98 -3.22 26.19
N ILE A 514 10.03 -2.43 26.02
CA ILE A 514 10.56 -2.15 24.69
C ILE A 514 11.43 -3.36 24.35
N ALA A 515 10.80 -4.30 23.64
CA ALA A 515 11.36 -5.60 23.29
C ALA A 515 12.76 -5.48 22.67
N SER A 516 13.73 -5.98 23.44
CA SER A 516 14.93 -6.74 23.07
C SER A 516 15.51 -6.61 21.65
N ASN A 517 16.80 -6.26 21.63
CA ASN A 517 17.81 -6.49 20.58
C ASN A 517 17.94 -5.49 19.41
N GLY A 518 17.85 -4.20 19.67
CA GLY A 518 18.35 -3.16 18.75
C GLY A 518 18.89 -1.96 19.53
N MET A 519 19.99 -1.38 19.06
CA MET A 519 20.73 -0.28 19.70
C MET A 519 19.84 0.97 19.93
N SER A 520 19.12 1.05 21.04
CA SER A 520 18.48 2.30 21.49
C SER A 520 19.41 3.07 22.43
N GLY A 521 19.84 4.26 22.03
CA GLY A 521 20.48 5.22 22.93
C GLY A 521 19.42 6.05 23.66
N THR A 522 19.51 6.14 24.98
CA THR A 522 18.76 7.14 25.76
C THR A 522 19.42 8.51 25.53
N ILE A 523 18.70 9.50 25.03
CA ILE A 523 19.21 10.86 24.85
C ILE A 523 18.62 11.76 25.93
N PHE A 524 19.49 12.49 26.64
CA PHE A 524 19.09 13.58 27.53
C PHE A 524 19.16 14.89 26.73
N GLY A 525 18.06 15.65 26.72
CA GLY A 525 17.95 16.89 25.95
C GLY A 525 18.99 17.92 26.35
N GLY A 526 19.82 18.33 25.39
CA GLY A 526 20.58 19.57 25.39
C GLY A 526 20.36 20.24 24.03
N ASP A 527 19.97 21.51 24.06
CA ASP A 527 19.65 22.38 22.90
C ASP A 527 18.81 21.75 21.79
N CYS A 528 17.52 21.59 22.07
CA CYS A 528 16.49 21.52 21.04
C CYS A 528 16.33 22.94 20.48
N GLY A 529 16.85 23.20 19.28
CA GLY A 529 16.79 24.51 18.62
C GLY A 529 15.38 25.10 18.65
N GLY A 530 15.20 26.16 19.43
CA GLY A 530 13.93 26.88 19.53
C GLY A 530 13.62 27.60 18.22
N GLY A 531 12.47 27.26 17.64
CA GLY A 531 11.97 27.88 16.42
C GLY A 531 10.58 27.38 16.07
N GLY A 532 9.60 27.69 16.93
CA GLY A 532 8.17 27.56 16.63
C GLY A 532 7.48 28.86 17.02
N ASP A 533 6.85 29.52 16.04
CA ASP A 533 6.12 30.77 16.24
C ASP A 533 5.06 30.61 17.34
N GLY A 534 5.26 31.32 18.45
CA GLY A 534 4.41 31.30 19.65
C GLY A 534 5.13 31.64 20.96
N ALA A 535 6.45 31.43 21.04
CA ALA A 535 7.24 31.83 22.21
C ALA A 535 7.91 33.20 21.97
N THR A 536 7.29 34.30 22.40
CA THR A 536 8.05 35.54 22.60
C THR A 536 9.00 35.33 23.76
N TRP A 537 10.29 35.23 23.42
CA TRP A 537 11.40 35.03 24.33
C TRP A 537 11.63 36.31 25.17
N ASN A 538 11.03 36.40 26.36
CA ASN A 538 11.50 37.34 27.38
C ASN A 538 12.65 36.67 28.14
N TRP A 539 13.87 36.91 27.66
CA TRP A 539 15.11 36.52 28.31
C TRP A 539 15.25 37.25 29.65
N ILE A 540 14.97 36.56 30.76
CA ILE A 540 15.36 37.01 32.10
C ILE A 540 16.25 35.92 32.72
N GLY A 541 17.56 36.04 32.50
CA GLY A 541 18.56 35.24 33.21
C GLY A 541 19.77 34.86 32.35
N ASN A 542 20.97 35.25 32.80
CA ASN A 542 22.24 34.79 32.24
C ASN A 542 22.33 33.25 32.21
N PRO A 543 23.10 32.65 31.27
CA PRO A 543 23.31 31.21 31.22
C PRO A 543 23.86 30.67 32.56
N PRO A 544 23.45 29.46 32.99
CA PRO A 544 23.92 28.90 34.26
C PRO A 544 25.44 28.67 34.21
N PRO A 545 26.20 29.06 35.27
CA PRO A 545 27.64 28.86 35.31
C PRO A 545 27.96 27.41 35.69
N GLY A 546 28.55 26.64 34.77
CA GLY A 546 29.20 25.37 35.11
C GLY A 546 29.51 24.46 33.91
N PRO A 547 30.65 23.75 33.90
CA PRO A 547 30.94 22.74 32.87
C PRO A 547 30.05 21.49 33.03
N PRO A 548 29.74 20.77 31.92
CA PRO A 548 28.91 19.58 31.96
C PRO A 548 29.54 18.44 32.80
N THR A 549 28.69 17.72 33.54
CA THR A 549 29.08 16.56 34.35
C THR A 549 29.09 15.31 33.48
N LYS A 550 30.14 14.49 33.54
CA LYS A 550 30.20 13.21 32.82
C LYS A 550 29.52 12.12 33.64
N VAL A 551 28.62 11.37 33.02
CA VAL A 551 27.99 10.18 33.61
C VAL A 551 28.20 8.99 32.69
N THR A 552 28.62 7.86 33.24
CA THR A 552 28.83 6.62 32.49
C THR A 552 27.67 5.67 32.74
N ILE A 553 26.97 5.25 31.68
CA ILE A 553 25.89 4.25 31.75
C ILE A 553 26.28 3.10 30.83
N ASN A 554 26.33 1.87 31.35
CA ASN A 554 26.73 0.67 30.61
C ASN A 554 28.07 0.81 29.85
N GLY A 555 29.04 1.51 30.45
CA GLY A 555 30.37 1.73 29.86
C GLY A 555 30.46 2.84 28.81
N VAL A 556 29.34 3.50 28.48
CA VAL A 556 29.30 4.63 27.55
C VAL A 556 29.26 5.94 28.33
N ASN A 557 30.13 6.88 27.98
CA ASN A 557 30.27 8.18 28.64
C ASN A 557 29.34 9.22 28.01
N TYR A 558 28.45 9.81 28.80
CA TYR A 558 27.56 10.89 28.41
C TYR A 558 27.99 12.19 29.09
N LYS A 559 27.88 13.33 28.37
CA LYS A 559 28.00 14.66 28.95
C LYS A 559 26.61 15.17 29.30
N ILE A 560 26.35 15.41 30.58
CA ILE A 560 25.08 15.90 31.09
C ILE A 560 25.29 17.32 31.59
N TRP A 561 24.53 18.28 31.06
CA TRP A 561 24.50 19.64 31.60
C TRP A 561 23.58 19.68 32.83
N PRO A 562 23.95 20.37 33.92
CA PRO A 562 23.07 20.50 35.08
C PRO A 562 21.80 21.21 34.63
N ASN A 563 20.68 20.50 34.73
CA ASN A 563 19.38 21.01 34.33
C ASN A 563 18.96 22.15 35.26
N ALA A 564 18.40 23.22 34.71
CA ALA A 564 17.68 24.20 35.50
C ALA A 564 16.53 23.49 36.21
N THR A 565 16.62 23.38 37.54
CA THR A 565 15.50 22.99 38.38
C THR A 565 14.40 24.04 38.22
N GLY A 566 13.47 23.79 37.30
CA GLY A 566 12.19 24.48 37.27
C GLY A 566 11.49 24.21 38.60
N GLY A 567 11.09 25.28 39.29
CA GLY A 567 10.44 25.20 40.60
C GLY A 567 9.15 24.38 40.56
N ALA A 568 8.73 23.90 41.74
CA ALA A 568 7.59 23.03 41.96
C ALA A 568 6.20 23.64 41.65
N ALA A 569 6.12 24.70 40.85
CA ALA A 569 4.88 25.38 40.53
C ALA A 569 4.71 25.47 39.00
N GLY A 570 3.84 24.59 38.48
CA GLY A 570 3.04 24.79 37.28
C GLY A 570 3.80 25.09 35.98
N LEU A 571 3.85 24.10 35.08
CA LEU A 571 3.76 24.20 33.61
C LEU A 571 4.56 23.05 32.98
N VAL A 572 4.07 21.81 33.14
CA VAL A 572 4.54 20.69 32.32
C VAL A 572 3.32 20.07 31.65
N ARG A 573 2.89 20.66 30.53
CA ARG A 573 1.91 20.06 29.62
C ARG A 573 2.39 20.36 28.20
N ASN A 574 2.89 19.36 27.49
CA ASN A 574 3.57 19.58 26.22
C ASN A 574 2.82 18.99 25.02
N ASP A 575 2.92 19.71 23.91
CA ASP A 575 3.17 19.28 22.53
C ASP A 575 3.70 20.52 21.74
N PHE A 576 4.60 21.42 22.22
CA PHE A 576 5.69 21.25 23.19
C PHE A 576 6.31 22.59 23.70
N GLY A 577 5.59 23.40 24.48
CA GLY A 577 6.16 24.55 25.21
C GLY A 577 6.96 24.16 26.46
N LEU A 578 8.13 23.54 26.30
CA LEU A 578 8.97 22.96 27.37
C LEU A 578 9.70 24.06 28.19
N PRO A 579 9.80 23.95 29.55
CA PRO A 579 10.79 23.05 30.11
C PRO A 579 10.31 22.20 31.30
N GLY A 580 10.80 20.97 31.28
CA GLY A 580 10.79 20.02 32.38
C GLY A 580 11.53 18.76 31.94
N GLY A 581 12.84 18.88 31.71
CA GLY A 581 13.89 17.85 31.83
C GLY A 581 13.63 16.37 31.58
N LEU A 582 12.74 15.97 30.69
CA LEU A 582 12.41 14.56 30.48
C LEU A 582 13.16 14.00 29.26
N PRO A 583 13.73 12.78 29.37
CA PRO A 583 14.48 12.18 28.28
C PRO A 583 13.54 11.88 27.11
N LEU A 584 13.95 12.32 25.93
CA LEU A 584 13.30 11.95 24.68
C LEU A 584 13.80 10.56 24.29
N VAL A 585 12.88 9.64 24.02
CA VAL A 585 13.22 8.31 23.52
C VAL A 585 13.41 8.42 22.01
N GLN A 586 14.59 8.05 21.52
CA GLN A 586 14.86 7.93 20.09
C GLN A 586 14.12 6.70 19.54
N PHE A 587 13.49 6.82 18.37
CA PHE A 587 12.91 5.66 17.71
C PHE A 587 13.98 4.62 17.39
N LEU A 588 13.63 3.35 17.58
CA LEU A 588 14.48 2.24 17.18
C LEU A 588 14.67 2.31 15.67
N LEU A 589 15.90 2.58 15.23
CA LEU A 589 16.33 2.25 13.88
C LEU A 589 16.05 0.76 13.66
N GLY A 590 15.47 0.41 12.51
CA GLY A 590 15.41 -0.99 12.12
C GLY A 590 16.82 -1.58 12.20
N PRO A 591 16.96 -2.87 12.53
CA PRO A 591 18.28 -3.49 12.41
C PRO A 591 18.78 -3.24 10.99
N ALA A 592 20.07 -2.95 10.83
CA ALA A 592 20.71 -2.69 9.52
C ALA A 592 20.57 -3.87 8.51
N ALA A 593 19.81 -4.90 8.85
CA ALA A 593 19.41 -6.04 8.03
C ALA A 593 17.96 -5.97 7.52
N GLY A 594 17.17 -4.96 7.89
CA GLY A 594 15.77 -4.79 7.48
C GLY A 594 14.83 -5.85 8.08
N LEU A 595 14.10 -5.49 9.12
CA LEU A 595 13.02 -6.34 9.64
C LEU A 595 11.67 -5.69 9.33
N ASP A 596 10.61 -6.50 9.37
CA ASP A 596 9.24 -5.99 9.36
C ASP A 596 9.05 -5.00 10.51
N ARG A 597 8.42 -3.85 10.21
CA ARG A 597 8.09 -2.89 11.26
C ARG A 597 7.12 -3.52 12.25
N PRO A 598 7.37 -3.48 13.58
CA PRO A 598 6.46 -4.09 14.54
C PRO A 598 5.03 -3.51 14.49
N THR A 599 4.86 -2.30 13.94
CA THR A 599 3.55 -1.68 13.70
C THR A 599 2.67 -2.45 12.74
N TYR A 600 3.25 -3.20 11.81
CA TYR A 600 2.51 -4.08 10.90
C TYR A 600 1.79 -5.21 11.64
N LEU A 601 2.22 -5.56 12.85
CA LEU A 601 1.61 -6.60 13.68
C LEU A 601 0.76 -6.03 14.83
N GLN A 602 0.99 -4.77 15.21
CA GLN A 602 0.42 -4.17 16.43
C GLN A 602 -0.54 -3.01 16.16
N ASN A 603 -0.85 -2.69 14.90
CA ASN A 603 -1.63 -1.51 14.49
C ASN A 603 -1.01 -0.21 15.09
N GLY A 604 0.15 0.20 14.56
CA GLY A 604 0.75 1.49 14.93
C GLY A 604 -0.18 2.69 14.67
N ALA A 605 0.11 3.86 15.24
CA ALA A 605 -0.69 5.06 14.99
C ALA A 605 -0.51 5.51 13.53
N ALA A 606 -1.61 5.55 12.78
CA ALA A 606 -1.65 6.13 11.43
C ALA A 606 -2.11 7.58 11.50
N VAL A 607 -3.15 7.86 12.29
CA VAL A 607 -3.69 9.21 12.49
C VAL A 607 -4.06 9.41 13.94
N ASP A 608 -3.72 10.58 14.48
CA ASP A 608 -4.10 11.02 15.82
C ASP A 608 -4.77 12.39 15.76
N ILE A 609 -5.94 12.46 16.40
CA ILE A 609 -6.68 13.70 16.57
C ILE A 609 -6.80 13.93 18.08
N ARG A 610 -6.29 15.05 18.56
CA ARG A 610 -6.27 15.39 19.98
C ARG A 610 -7.03 16.66 20.25
N PHE A 611 -7.87 16.61 21.28
CA PHE A 611 -8.51 17.79 21.87
C PHE A 611 -7.94 18.01 23.26
N ARG A 612 -7.37 19.19 23.50
CA ARG A 612 -6.76 19.57 24.79
C ARG A 612 -7.38 20.88 25.26
N HIS A 613 -7.47 21.13 26.56
CA HIS A 613 -7.87 22.48 27.02
C HIS A 613 -6.87 23.52 26.51
N ALA A 614 -7.39 24.59 25.92
CA ALA A 614 -6.60 25.74 25.50
C ALA A 614 -5.93 26.36 26.72
N ILE A 615 -4.66 26.73 26.58
CA ILE A 615 -3.89 27.26 27.70
C ILE A 615 -4.18 28.76 27.84
N PRO A 616 -4.80 29.22 28.95
CA PRO A 616 -4.83 30.65 29.26
C PRO A 616 -3.40 31.12 29.51
N PHE A 617 -2.95 32.12 28.76
CA PHE A 617 -1.65 32.73 29.00
C PHE A 617 -1.81 33.80 30.07
N VAL A 618 -1.27 33.55 31.25
CA VAL A 618 -1.16 34.62 32.24
C VAL A 618 -0.03 35.53 31.77
N ASP A 619 -0.35 36.77 31.40
CA ASP A 619 0.67 37.73 31.03
C ASP A 619 1.58 37.97 32.26
N PRO A 620 2.89 37.66 32.17
CA PRO A 620 3.78 37.77 33.30
C PRO A 620 3.99 39.21 33.77
N VAL A 621 3.61 40.21 32.95
CA VAL A 621 3.78 41.63 33.27
C VAL A 621 2.64 42.15 34.15
N ASP A 622 1.40 41.74 33.91
CA ASP A 622 0.23 42.28 34.60
C ASP A 622 -0.62 41.23 35.34
N GLY A 623 -0.27 39.95 35.24
CA GLY A 623 -0.99 38.85 35.90
C GLY A 623 -2.41 38.63 35.37
N SER A 624 -2.79 39.31 34.29
CA SER A 624 -4.10 39.11 33.67
C SER A 624 -4.10 37.82 32.85
N ASN A 625 -5.23 37.11 32.88
CA ASN A 625 -5.49 36.04 31.94
C ASN A 625 -5.68 36.68 30.56
N LYS A 626 -4.60 36.78 29.78
CA LYS A 626 -4.70 37.10 28.36
C LYS A 626 -4.90 35.79 27.61
N LYS A 627 -5.74 35.80 26.58
CA LYS A 627 -5.67 34.72 25.60
C LYS A 627 -4.27 34.84 24.97
N GLY A 628 -3.46 33.78 25.03
CA GLY A 628 -2.02 33.82 24.73
C GLY A 628 -1.64 34.13 23.29
N TYR A 629 -2.63 34.39 22.45
CA TYR A 629 -2.44 34.66 21.05
C TYR A 629 -2.58 36.17 20.85
N LYS A 630 -1.44 36.86 20.70
CA LYS A 630 -1.45 38.22 20.13
C LYS A 630 -2.10 38.11 18.75
N THR A 631 -3.36 38.51 18.63
CA THR A 631 -4.00 38.72 17.35
C THR A 631 -3.24 39.84 16.64
N LYS A 632 -2.30 39.50 15.76
CA LYS A 632 -1.73 40.45 14.80
C LYS A 632 -2.81 40.79 13.78
N LYS A 633 -3.73 41.68 14.14
CA LYS A 633 -4.46 42.62 13.29
C LYS A 633 -5.64 43.20 14.07
N ASN A 634 -5.70 44.52 14.13
CA ASN A 634 -6.86 45.37 14.46
C ASN A 634 -6.93 45.93 15.89
N ASP A 635 -5.84 46.44 16.46
CA ASP A 635 -5.95 47.59 17.35
C ASP A 635 -5.52 48.85 16.58
N PRO A 636 -6.39 49.86 16.40
CA PRO A 636 -6.09 51.06 15.62
C PRO A 636 -5.33 52.15 16.40
N ASP A 637 -4.85 51.88 17.62
CA ASP A 637 -4.27 52.90 18.51
C ASP A 637 -2.79 52.68 18.89
N ASP A 638 -2.01 51.92 18.09
CA ASP A 638 -0.53 51.85 18.20
C ASP A 638 0.19 52.38 16.93
#